data_AF-A0A518BG14-F1
#
_entry.id   AF-A0A518BG14-F1
#
_cell.length_a   1.000
_cell.length_b   1.000
_cell.length_c   1.000
_cell.angle_alpha   90.00
_cell.angle_beta   90.00
_cell.angle_gamma   90.00
#
_symmetry.space_group_name_H-M   'P 1'
#
loop_
_entity.id
_entity.type
_entity.pdbx_description
1 polymer ?
#
loop_
_entity_poly.entity_id
_entity_poly.type
_entity_poly.pdbx_seq_one_letter_code
_entity_poly.pdbx_strand_id
1 'polypeptide(L)'
;MMLTKLLVPLLLCAGTAAAQTYPLPATTGSTTATEGTAPFLLPAGVTQTKIADRLTLTLQGLPATFGNWDMIALDPTSRFVFVPAEVSQGSGLFRFDTQDSSFELLMVGDNSGVRESDPAQWSAATDDFGRFDPATWTPWGSVLTAEETTGGRLFEVRNPLATGGPYDVVWHSGIPALRHEGLRLDSLGNVYMVDEDNSGSIYKFAPKTPGDLSVGQSFVLRVDAYAANPLANAALDWSAPVNLSASRFGAATWVPMTDADGVALTAADPFAFVTTTGGRNAADELKGTPYGRPEDLEVSFLANGHEVLFCSLTSENRVVSIELSDPTHCTVRVFVDFDTLNLATGLDVNPLQQSPTVSPGPDTATNFDDPDNLAVDAFGDIYVVEDQNPGDVWKCVDADRDGVAEGMGIWLSLGVAGTEPTGLIADPNDPYRFWLCVMHPDSANDALWALDTRPYPGSDDDLVLRTGVNGPAVALPGEFVKAAGAGDTVALEVESPGGTHLGEPYIVFGQGALAGGLIPSPFIAGSWLNLLWPAVILDGTTNFVAPVNLPGGGSSASLVVPSGLAGFSIAIQAVTIGAGGLTLTEAHELTVVN
;
A
#
# COMPACT_ATOMS: atom_id res chain seq x y z
N MET A 1 20.91 -67.56 8.20
CA MET A 1 21.28 -67.67 6.77
C MET A 1 20.13 -67.08 5.96
N MET A 2 20.40 -65.91 5.37
CA MET A 2 19.70 -65.20 4.28
C MET A 2 18.17 -65.27 4.16
N LEU A 3 17.52 -64.10 4.24
CA LEU A 3 16.72 -63.61 3.11
C LEU A 3 16.62 -62.08 3.14
N THR A 4 17.19 -61.48 2.10
CA THR A 4 17.15 -60.09 1.65
C THR A 4 15.74 -59.55 1.43
N LYS A 5 15.46 -58.32 1.88
CA LYS A 5 14.37 -57.47 1.38
C LYS A 5 14.89 -56.05 1.11
N LEU A 6 14.99 -55.75 -0.19
CA LEU A 6 14.74 -54.48 -0.87
C LEU A 6 14.76 -53.20 -0.01
N LEU A 7 15.80 -52.38 -0.16
CA LEU A 7 15.69 -50.93 -0.02
C LEU A 7 15.23 -50.37 -1.38
N VAL A 8 14.08 -49.68 -1.39
CA VAL A 8 13.70 -48.72 -2.42
C VAL A 8 13.97 -47.34 -1.81
N PRO A 9 14.74 -46.44 -2.45
CA PRO A 9 14.76 -45.05 -2.04
C PRO A 9 13.42 -44.43 -2.45
N LEU A 10 12.62 -44.03 -1.47
CA LEU A 10 11.51 -43.13 -1.72
C LEU A 10 12.11 -41.78 -2.15
N LEU A 11 11.82 -41.38 -3.37
CA LEU A 11 12.09 -40.06 -3.91
C LEU A 11 11.50 -39.02 -2.93
N LEU A 12 12.36 -38.21 -2.31
CA LEU A 12 11.97 -36.93 -1.72
C LEU A 12 11.63 -36.01 -2.89
N CYS A 13 10.34 -35.81 -3.15
CA CYS A 13 9.84 -34.74 -3.99
C CYS A 13 9.05 -33.75 -3.14
N ALA A 14 9.24 -32.47 -3.45
CA ALA A 14 8.63 -31.27 -2.88
C ALA A 14 9.10 -30.94 -1.45
N GLY A 15 10.18 -30.17 -1.34
CA GLY A 15 10.36 -29.28 -0.20
C GLY A 15 9.22 -28.26 -0.24
N THR A 16 8.38 -28.23 0.78
CA THR A 16 7.49 -27.10 1.03
C THR A 16 8.39 -25.89 1.28
N ALA A 17 8.35 -24.90 0.38
CA ALA A 17 9.00 -23.62 0.64
C ALA A 17 8.49 -23.10 1.99
N ALA A 18 9.41 -22.72 2.88
CA ALA A 18 9.04 -22.07 4.13
C ALA A 18 8.26 -20.79 3.78
N ALA A 19 7.17 -20.52 4.49
CA ALA A 19 6.48 -19.24 4.35
C ALA A 19 7.47 -18.11 4.66
N GLN A 20 7.54 -17.09 3.80
CA GLN A 20 8.46 -15.96 3.96
C GLN A 20 7.98 -15.12 5.15
N THR A 21 8.86 -14.64 6.02
CA THR A 21 8.47 -13.68 7.08
C THR A 21 8.67 -12.25 6.57
N TYR A 22 7.95 -11.28 7.12
CA TYR A 22 8.35 -9.88 7.00
C TYR A 22 9.49 -9.57 8.00
N PRO A 23 10.51 -8.80 7.61
CA PRO A 23 10.78 -8.34 6.24
C PRO A 23 11.27 -9.46 5.32
N LEU A 24 11.00 -9.32 4.02
CA LEU A 24 11.55 -10.24 3.03
C LEU A 24 13.09 -10.17 3.07
N PRO A 25 13.79 -11.31 2.99
CA PRO A 25 15.23 -11.35 3.15
C PRO A 25 16.00 -10.78 1.94
N ALA A 26 15.34 -10.69 0.78
CA ALA A 26 15.89 -10.14 -0.45
C ALA A 26 14.80 -9.81 -1.47
N THR A 27 15.10 -8.90 -2.40
CA THR A 27 14.41 -8.73 -3.68
C THR A 27 14.36 -10.06 -4.42
N THR A 28 13.22 -10.34 -5.03
CA THR A 28 13.02 -11.53 -5.83
C THR A 28 13.67 -11.42 -7.20
N GLY A 29 13.93 -10.19 -7.67
CA GLY A 29 14.36 -9.89 -9.03
C GLY A 29 13.37 -10.37 -10.10
N SER A 30 13.72 -10.22 -11.38
CA SER A 30 12.89 -10.78 -12.46
C SER A 30 12.84 -12.31 -12.38
N THR A 31 11.69 -12.85 -11.96
CA THR A 31 11.41 -14.28 -11.91
C THR A 31 10.48 -14.65 -13.07
N THR A 32 10.04 -15.92 -13.15
CA THR A 32 9.01 -16.33 -14.12
C THR A 32 7.59 -15.86 -13.74
N ALA A 33 7.45 -15.00 -12.74
CA ALA A 33 6.18 -14.37 -12.40
C ALA A 33 5.67 -13.57 -13.61
N THR A 34 4.34 -13.54 -13.76
CA THR A 34 3.69 -12.69 -14.76
C THR A 34 2.70 -11.78 -14.07
N GLU A 35 2.52 -10.59 -14.64
CA GLU A 35 1.52 -9.58 -14.30
C GLU A 35 0.08 -10.14 -14.33
N GLY A 36 -0.12 -11.31 -14.95
CA GLY A 36 -1.41 -11.98 -15.04
C GLY A 36 -1.72 -13.02 -13.95
N THR A 37 -0.78 -13.39 -13.09
CA THR A 37 -0.96 -14.53 -12.15
C THR A 37 -0.55 -14.27 -10.71
N ALA A 38 0.69 -13.86 -10.46
CA ALA A 38 1.22 -13.57 -9.13
C ALA A 38 2.50 -12.72 -9.27
N PRO A 39 2.37 -11.41 -9.54
CA PRO A 39 3.50 -10.54 -9.82
C PRO A 39 4.45 -10.38 -8.61
N PHE A 40 3.93 -10.41 -7.39
CA PHE A 40 4.72 -10.12 -6.19
C PHE A 40 5.18 -11.37 -5.45
N LEU A 41 6.42 -11.37 -4.96
CA LEU A 41 6.81 -12.17 -3.80
C LEU A 41 6.22 -11.53 -2.54
N LEU A 42 5.52 -12.33 -1.74
CA LEU A 42 4.78 -11.87 -0.57
C LEU A 42 5.33 -12.48 0.73
N PRO A 43 5.27 -11.75 1.86
CA PRO A 43 5.46 -12.32 3.18
C PRO A 43 4.22 -13.14 3.57
N ALA A 44 4.38 -14.01 4.57
CA ALA A 44 3.33 -14.85 5.11
C ALA A 44 2.18 -13.98 5.63
N GLY A 45 0.96 -14.41 5.35
CA GLY A 45 -0.25 -13.69 5.75
C GLY A 45 -0.72 -12.63 4.74
N VAL A 46 0.07 -12.30 3.72
CA VAL A 46 -0.37 -11.41 2.64
C VAL A 46 -0.84 -12.25 1.45
N THR A 47 -1.97 -11.87 0.86
CA THR A 47 -2.45 -12.44 -0.41
C THR A 47 -2.61 -11.36 -1.47
N GLN A 48 -2.50 -11.72 -2.74
CA GLN A 48 -2.67 -10.82 -3.88
C GLN A 48 -3.75 -11.35 -4.82
N THR A 49 -4.63 -10.47 -5.29
CA THR A 49 -5.71 -10.81 -6.23
C THR A 49 -5.72 -9.81 -7.38
N LYS A 50 -5.70 -10.31 -8.62
CA LYS A 50 -5.82 -9.46 -9.81
C LYS A 50 -7.24 -8.91 -9.89
N ILE A 51 -7.34 -7.60 -10.09
CA ILE A 51 -8.59 -6.87 -10.20
C ILE A 51 -8.91 -6.59 -11.66
N ALA A 52 -7.95 -6.01 -12.38
CA ALA A 52 -8.09 -5.64 -13.78
C ALA A 52 -6.75 -5.76 -14.51
N ASP A 53 -6.81 -5.91 -15.83
CA ASP A 53 -5.64 -5.79 -16.69
C ASP A 53 -6.00 -5.10 -18.00
N ARG A 54 -5.02 -4.39 -18.56
CA ARG A 54 -5.20 -3.53 -19.72
C ARG A 54 -5.67 -4.30 -20.93
N LEU A 55 -5.13 -5.48 -21.22
CA LEU A 55 -5.54 -6.26 -22.38
C LEU A 55 -7.03 -6.63 -22.30
N THR A 56 -7.52 -7.00 -21.12
CA THR A 56 -8.94 -7.27 -20.89
C THR A 56 -9.78 -6.00 -21.11
N LEU A 57 -9.36 -4.85 -20.57
CA LEU A 57 -10.09 -3.59 -20.73
C LEU A 57 -10.03 -3.05 -22.17
N THR A 58 -8.93 -3.24 -22.90
CA THR A 58 -8.81 -2.89 -24.32
C THR A 58 -9.80 -3.66 -25.17
N LEU A 59 -10.01 -4.95 -24.88
CA LEU A 59 -11.05 -5.75 -25.54
C LEU A 59 -12.48 -5.24 -25.24
N GLN A 60 -12.66 -4.52 -24.14
CA GLN A 60 -13.91 -3.85 -23.76
C GLN A 60 -14.02 -2.41 -24.30
N GLY A 61 -12.98 -1.90 -24.99
CA GLY A 61 -12.98 -0.60 -25.63
C GLY A 61 -12.07 0.46 -24.99
N LEU A 62 -11.23 0.09 -24.01
CA LEU A 62 -10.23 1.00 -23.46
C LEU A 62 -9.25 1.40 -24.59
N PRO A 63 -9.03 2.70 -24.86
CA PRO A 63 -8.14 3.13 -25.93
C PRO A 63 -6.73 2.58 -25.78
N ALA A 64 -6.05 2.29 -26.89
CA ALA A 64 -4.68 1.76 -26.85
C ALA A 64 -3.67 2.73 -26.20
N THR A 65 -3.98 4.04 -26.18
CA THR A 65 -3.19 5.06 -25.51
C THR A 65 -3.32 5.02 -23.99
N PHE A 66 -4.26 4.28 -23.41
CA PHE A 66 -4.43 4.15 -21.96
C PHE A 66 -3.59 2.98 -21.43
N GLY A 67 -2.28 3.13 -21.54
CA GLY A 67 -1.27 2.27 -20.94
C GLY A 67 -0.47 3.01 -19.89
N ASN A 68 0.53 2.34 -19.32
CA ASN A 68 1.36 2.88 -18.23
C ASN A 68 0.45 3.37 -17.11
N TRP A 69 -0.23 2.40 -16.47
CA TRP A 69 -1.15 2.73 -15.39
C TRP A 69 -0.33 3.10 -14.16
N ASP A 70 -0.13 4.40 -14.02
CA ASP A 70 0.63 4.99 -12.93
C ASP A 70 -0.29 5.50 -11.82
N MET A 71 0.20 5.47 -10.59
CA MET A 71 -0.51 5.87 -9.39
C MET A 71 -1.94 5.27 -9.33
N ILE A 72 -2.78 5.68 -8.37
CA ILE A 72 -4.24 5.53 -8.42
C ILE A 72 -4.90 6.37 -7.33
N ALA A 73 -6.19 6.67 -7.51
CA ALA A 73 -7.04 7.13 -6.41
C ALA A 73 -8.26 6.24 -6.22
N LEU A 74 -8.78 6.21 -5.00
CA LEU A 74 -10.02 5.53 -4.65
C LEU A 74 -11.10 6.52 -4.25
N ASP A 75 -12.35 6.22 -4.63
CA ASP A 75 -13.48 6.89 -4.01
C ASP A 75 -13.68 6.40 -2.55
N PRO A 76 -14.37 7.16 -1.68
CA PRO A 76 -14.58 6.80 -0.28
C PRO A 76 -15.40 5.53 -0.06
N THR A 77 -15.99 4.92 -1.09
CA THR A 77 -16.67 3.62 -1.02
C THR A 77 -15.81 2.45 -1.48
N SER A 78 -14.58 2.71 -1.91
CA SER A 78 -13.62 1.74 -2.47
C SER A 78 -14.18 0.96 -3.67
N ARG A 79 -15.18 1.51 -4.35
CA ARG A 79 -15.79 0.89 -5.52
C ARG A 79 -15.07 1.31 -6.79
N PHE A 80 -14.79 2.59 -6.90
CA PHE A 80 -14.25 3.21 -8.08
C PHE A 80 -12.77 3.52 -7.89
N VAL A 81 -11.98 3.04 -8.86
CA VAL A 81 -10.54 3.31 -8.94
C VAL A 81 -10.33 4.27 -10.09
N PHE A 82 -9.64 5.38 -9.84
CA PHE A 82 -9.27 6.37 -10.85
C PHE A 82 -7.84 6.14 -11.24
N VAL A 83 -7.63 5.86 -12.53
CA VAL A 83 -6.36 5.39 -13.07
C VAL A 83 -5.96 6.35 -14.19
N PRO A 84 -4.89 7.15 -13.98
CA PRO A 84 -4.29 7.95 -15.03
C PRO A 84 -3.50 7.08 -16.01
N ALA A 85 -3.15 7.65 -17.15
CA ALA A 85 -2.35 6.98 -18.17
C ALA A 85 -1.07 7.78 -18.44
N GLU A 86 0.07 7.21 -18.10
CA GLU A 86 1.37 7.85 -18.19
C GLU A 86 1.93 7.70 -19.62
N VAL A 87 1.23 8.29 -20.59
CA VAL A 87 1.64 8.26 -22.00
C VAL A 87 1.85 9.66 -22.55
N SER A 88 2.83 9.81 -23.46
CA SER A 88 3.26 11.13 -23.93
C SER A 88 2.26 11.85 -24.87
N GLN A 89 1.22 11.17 -25.33
CA GLN A 89 0.14 11.71 -26.15
C GLN A 89 -1.10 10.80 -26.07
N GLY A 90 -2.30 11.37 -26.22
CA GLY A 90 -3.54 10.62 -26.09
C GLY A 90 -3.81 10.07 -24.69
N SER A 91 -3.15 10.66 -23.69
CA SER A 91 -3.30 10.37 -22.27
C SER A 91 -4.72 10.70 -21.78
N GLY A 92 -5.01 10.34 -20.54
CA GLY A 92 -6.25 10.71 -19.89
C GLY A 92 -6.43 10.01 -18.55
N LEU A 93 -7.68 10.02 -18.10
CA LEU A 93 -8.09 9.46 -16.82
C LEU A 93 -9.30 8.56 -17.05
N PHE A 94 -9.26 7.34 -16.56
CA PHE A 94 -10.44 6.47 -16.54
C PHE A 94 -10.83 6.08 -15.12
N ARG A 95 -12.11 5.81 -14.93
CA ARG A 95 -12.68 5.27 -13.70
C ARG A 95 -13.03 3.81 -13.93
N PHE A 96 -12.40 2.91 -13.20
CA PHE A 96 -12.73 1.49 -13.16
C PHE A 96 -13.73 1.21 -12.04
N ASP A 97 -14.75 0.39 -12.30
CA ASP A 97 -15.73 -0.08 -11.32
C ASP A 97 -15.42 -1.53 -10.91
N THR A 98 -15.00 -1.69 -9.65
CA THR A 98 -14.59 -2.98 -9.09
C THR A 98 -15.75 -3.96 -8.90
N GLN A 99 -17.01 -3.51 -8.94
CA GLN A 99 -18.17 -4.38 -8.71
C GLN A 99 -18.63 -5.11 -9.96
N ASP A 100 -18.59 -4.46 -11.13
CA ASP A 100 -19.03 -5.04 -12.40
C ASP A 100 -17.91 -5.17 -13.45
N SER A 101 -16.69 -4.74 -13.09
CA SER A 101 -15.50 -4.80 -13.93
C SER A 101 -15.65 -4.00 -15.23
N SER A 102 -16.44 -2.91 -15.19
CA SER A 102 -16.56 -1.93 -16.28
C SER A 102 -15.66 -0.71 -16.03
N PHE A 103 -15.53 0.15 -17.04
CA PHE A 103 -14.84 1.43 -16.89
C PHE A 103 -15.58 2.55 -17.64
N GLU A 104 -15.32 3.78 -17.22
CA GLU A 104 -15.70 4.99 -17.94
C GLU A 104 -14.48 5.89 -18.19
N LEU A 105 -14.40 6.47 -19.39
CA LEU A 105 -13.35 7.42 -19.75
C LEU A 105 -13.77 8.82 -19.28
N LEU A 106 -13.06 9.36 -18.28
CA LEU A 106 -13.37 10.68 -17.71
C LEU A 106 -12.75 11.81 -18.54
N MET A 107 -11.52 11.58 -18.99
CA MET A 107 -10.74 12.47 -19.84
C MET A 107 -10.06 11.64 -20.91
N VAL A 108 -10.04 12.10 -22.16
CA VAL A 108 -9.42 11.39 -23.29
C VAL A 108 -8.73 12.40 -24.19
N GLY A 109 -7.42 12.31 -24.34
CA GLY A 109 -6.65 13.13 -25.26
C GLY A 109 -6.94 12.75 -26.71
N ASP A 110 -6.90 13.72 -27.61
CA ASP A 110 -7.16 13.51 -29.03
C ASP A 110 -5.99 12.82 -29.78
N ASN A 111 -4.88 12.54 -29.08
CA ASN A 111 -3.69 11.86 -29.59
C ASN A 111 -2.97 12.64 -30.71
N SER A 112 -3.15 13.96 -30.78
CA SER A 112 -2.47 14.85 -31.73
C SER A 112 -1.04 15.20 -31.33
N GLY A 113 -0.68 15.00 -30.05
CA GLY A 113 0.54 15.49 -29.41
C GLY A 113 0.54 16.99 -29.15
N VAL A 114 -0.58 17.68 -29.38
CA VAL A 114 -0.71 19.14 -29.27
C VAL A 114 -1.56 19.48 -28.06
N ARG A 115 -0.98 20.21 -27.11
CA ARG A 115 -1.65 20.69 -25.89
C ARG A 115 -1.93 22.18 -25.99
N GLU A 116 -3.15 22.59 -25.64
CA GLU A 116 -3.51 24.00 -25.53
C GLU A 116 -2.84 24.65 -24.30
N SER A 117 -2.25 25.81 -24.52
CA SER A 117 -1.52 26.61 -23.52
C SER A 117 -2.31 27.83 -23.04
N ASP A 118 -3.34 28.24 -23.76
CA ASP A 118 -4.24 29.34 -23.38
C ASP A 118 -5.54 28.80 -22.74
N PRO A 119 -5.75 29.01 -21.43
CA PRO A 119 -6.97 28.54 -20.76
C PRO A 119 -8.25 29.18 -21.32
N ALA A 120 -8.17 30.31 -22.02
CA ALA A 120 -9.33 30.92 -22.68
C ALA A 120 -9.75 30.20 -23.97
N GLN A 121 -8.86 29.39 -24.57
CA GLN A 121 -9.13 28.58 -25.76
C GLN A 121 -9.33 27.09 -25.44
N TRP A 122 -8.97 26.67 -24.23
CA TRP A 122 -8.97 25.28 -23.83
C TRP A 122 -10.36 24.63 -23.81
N SER A 123 -10.40 23.36 -24.23
CA SER A 123 -11.59 22.51 -24.19
C SER A 123 -11.17 21.05 -24.05
N ALA A 124 -11.59 20.40 -22.96
CA ALA A 124 -11.32 18.99 -22.70
C ALA A 124 -11.77 18.04 -23.84
N ALA A 125 -12.72 18.44 -24.68
CA ALA A 125 -13.25 17.61 -25.76
C ALA A 125 -12.40 17.60 -27.05
N THR A 126 -11.43 18.50 -27.16
CA THR A 126 -10.69 18.75 -28.42
C THR A 126 -9.20 18.98 -28.20
N ASP A 127 -8.72 18.74 -27.00
CA ASP A 127 -7.33 18.94 -26.60
C ASP A 127 -6.62 17.58 -26.49
N ASP A 128 -5.29 17.60 -26.50
CA ASP A 128 -4.50 16.45 -26.10
C ASP A 128 -3.94 16.62 -24.69
N PHE A 129 -3.49 15.51 -24.13
CA PHE A 129 -2.87 15.46 -22.81
C PHE A 129 -1.50 14.78 -22.89
N GLY A 130 -0.55 15.33 -22.12
CA GLY A 130 0.74 14.68 -21.85
C GLY A 130 0.58 13.55 -20.82
N ARG A 131 1.70 12.98 -20.38
CA ARG A 131 1.73 11.93 -19.36
C ARG A 131 0.92 12.36 -18.16
N PHE A 132 -0.12 11.61 -17.80
CA PHE A 132 -0.81 11.83 -16.55
C PHE A 132 -0.22 10.91 -15.52
N ASP A 133 0.09 11.47 -14.36
CA ASP A 133 0.71 10.71 -13.28
C ASP A 133 -0.15 10.72 -12.01
N PRO A 134 -0.39 11.86 -11.33
CA PRO A 134 -1.22 11.83 -10.13
C PRO A 134 -2.67 11.51 -10.43
N ALA A 135 -3.27 10.75 -9.51
CA ALA A 135 -4.68 10.78 -9.23
C ALA A 135 -4.88 10.99 -7.73
N THR A 136 -5.81 11.87 -7.34
CA THR A 136 -6.15 12.06 -5.92
C THR A 136 -7.61 12.42 -5.74
N TRP A 137 -8.26 11.71 -4.83
CA TRP A 137 -9.63 12.00 -4.42
C TRP A 137 -9.67 13.20 -3.48
N THR A 138 -10.54 14.15 -3.73
CA THR A 138 -10.67 15.34 -2.89
C THR A 138 -11.71 15.15 -1.78
N PRO A 139 -11.56 15.83 -0.62
CA PRO A 139 -12.58 15.82 0.43
C PRO A 139 -13.97 16.32 -0.01
N TRP A 140 -14.07 17.02 -1.13
CA TRP A 140 -15.32 17.54 -1.69
C TRP A 140 -15.90 16.69 -2.83
N GLY A 141 -15.32 15.52 -3.11
CA GLY A 141 -15.93 14.51 -3.98
C GLY A 141 -15.59 14.63 -5.47
N SER A 142 -14.46 15.26 -5.79
CA SER A 142 -13.87 15.32 -7.12
C SER A 142 -12.58 14.51 -7.18
N VAL A 143 -12.00 14.39 -8.39
CA VAL A 143 -10.68 13.80 -8.59
C VAL A 143 -9.77 14.82 -9.26
N LEU A 144 -8.58 15.00 -8.69
CA LEU A 144 -7.48 15.76 -9.28
C LEU A 144 -6.54 14.82 -10.03
N THR A 145 -6.06 15.27 -11.18
CA THR A 145 -5.00 14.62 -11.96
C THR A 145 -4.20 15.70 -12.67
N ALA A 146 -2.99 15.39 -13.13
CA ALA A 146 -2.13 16.41 -13.72
C ALA A 146 -1.12 15.80 -14.69
N GLU A 147 -0.53 16.66 -15.51
CA GLU A 147 0.50 16.25 -16.45
C GLU A 147 1.91 16.27 -15.83
N GLU A 148 2.56 15.13 -15.82
CA GLU A 148 3.98 14.96 -15.52
C GLU A 148 4.80 15.21 -16.80
N THR A 149 4.81 16.45 -17.25
CA THR A 149 5.66 16.83 -18.37
C THR A 149 5.97 18.32 -18.33
N THR A 150 6.85 18.77 -19.21
CA THR A 150 7.25 20.19 -19.24
C THR A 150 6.02 21.09 -19.37
N GLY A 151 5.86 22.01 -18.41
CA GLY A 151 4.71 22.91 -18.34
C GLY A 151 3.37 22.21 -18.17
N GLY A 152 3.36 21.10 -17.44
CA GLY A 152 2.19 20.30 -17.16
C GLY A 152 1.07 21.07 -16.47
N ARG A 153 -0.15 20.64 -16.78
CA ARG A 153 -1.42 21.25 -16.35
C ARG A 153 -2.08 20.37 -15.30
N LEU A 154 -2.73 20.99 -14.32
CA LEU A 154 -3.53 20.30 -13.29
C LEU A 154 -5.01 20.41 -13.63
N PHE A 155 -5.69 19.26 -13.62
CA PHE A 155 -7.10 19.14 -13.93
C PHE A 155 -7.91 18.61 -12.74
N GLU A 156 -9.19 18.98 -12.70
CA GLU A 156 -10.17 18.43 -11.78
C GLU A 156 -11.37 17.89 -12.55
N VAL A 157 -11.73 16.64 -12.32
CA VAL A 157 -13.03 16.10 -12.71
C VAL A 157 -13.99 16.26 -11.53
N ARG A 158 -14.92 17.21 -11.62
CA ARG A 158 -15.80 17.64 -10.52
C ARG A 158 -16.99 16.72 -10.27
N ASN A 159 -17.37 15.93 -11.26
CA ASN A 159 -18.45 14.95 -11.19
C ASN A 159 -17.94 13.53 -11.54
N PRO A 160 -16.86 13.04 -10.91
CA PRO A 160 -16.15 11.83 -11.35
C PRO A 160 -17.01 10.57 -11.21
N LEU A 161 -18.10 10.63 -10.43
CA LEU A 161 -19.07 9.53 -10.23
C LEU A 161 -20.29 9.60 -11.16
N ALA A 162 -20.38 10.58 -12.06
CA ALA A 162 -21.46 10.64 -13.04
C ALA A 162 -21.43 9.40 -13.96
N THR A 163 -22.60 8.97 -14.42
CA THR A 163 -22.74 7.83 -15.36
C THR A 163 -22.95 8.34 -16.79
N GLY A 164 -22.11 7.89 -17.72
CA GLY A 164 -22.27 8.14 -19.16
C GLY A 164 -21.92 9.55 -19.64
N GLY A 165 -21.35 10.39 -18.77
CA GLY A 165 -20.94 11.76 -19.09
C GLY A 165 -22.12 12.73 -19.44
N PRO A 166 -21.80 13.96 -19.87
CA PRO A 166 -20.46 14.55 -19.95
C PRO A 166 -19.85 14.78 -18.57
N TYR A 167 -18.53 14.70 -18.50
CA TYR A 167 -17.76 15.01 -17.31
C TYR A 167 -17.45 16.50 -17.24
N ASP A 168 -17.56 17.08 -16.04
CA ASP A 168 -17.22 18.46 -15.73
C ASP A 168 -15.73 18.51 -15.39
N VAL A 169 -14.93 18.77 -16.42
CA VAL A 169 -13.47 18.82 -16.34
C VAL A 169 -13.02 20.27 -16.35
N VAL A 170 -12.21 20.64 -15.36
CA VAL A 170 -11.67 21.99 -15.21
C VAL A 170 -10.16 21.94 -15.21
N TRP A 171 -9.54 22.78 -16.04
CA TRP A 171 -8.12 23.10 -15.92
C TRP A 171 -7.91 24.22 -14.90
N HIS A 172 -7.19 23.93 -13.83
CA HIS A 172 -6.81 24.90 -12.80
C HIS A 172 -5.59 25.73 -13.21
N SER A 173 -5.75 26.58 -14.22
CA SER A 173 -4.69 27.43 -14.79
C SER A 173 -4.13 28.50 -13.83
N GLY A 174 -4.76 28.70 -12.66
CA GLY A 174 -4.24 29.51 -11.56
C GLY A 174 -3.30 28.76 -10.59
N ILE A 175 -2.99 27.51 -10.89
CA ILE A 175 -2.00 26.68 -10.18
C ILE A 175 -0.75 26.57 -11.08
N PRO A 176 0.48 26.63 -10.51
CA PRO A 176 1.71 26.70 -11.30
C PRO A 176 1.88 25.53 -12.30
N ALA A 177 2.50 25.84 -13.43
CA ALA A 177 2.88 24.87 -14.45
C ALA A 177 4.13 24.10 -14.00
N LEU A 178 3.99 22.80 -13.73
CA LEU A 178 5.02 21.91 -13.17
C LEU A 178 5.09 20.60 -13.98
N ARG A 179 6.09 19.75 -13.71
CA ARG A 179 5.99 18.31 -14.01
C ARG A 179 5.33 17.65 -12.81
N HIS A 180 4.00 17.59 -12.82
CA HIS A 180 3.24 17.17 -11.65
C HIS A 180 3.29 15.65 -11.50
N GLU A 181 4.02 15.17 -10.49
CA GLU A 181 3.92 13.80 -9.98
C GLU A 181 2.96 13.77 -8.78
N GLY A 182 3.46 13.48 -7.57
CA GLY A 182 2.70 13.47 -6.33
C GLY A 182 1.82 14.69 -6.09
N LEU A 183 0.57 14.40 -5.72
CA LEU A 183 -0.43 15.38 -5.34
C LEU A 183 -1.16 14.90 -4.09
N ARG A 184 -1.19 15.69 -3.01
CA ARG A 184 -1.99 15.39 -1.81
C ARG A 184 -2.59 16.63 -1.19
N LEU A 185 -3.60 16.44 -0.34
CA LEU A 185 -4.25 17.52 0.40
C LEU A 185 -4.05 17.35 1.90
N ASP A 186 -3.78 18.47 2.59
CA ASP A 186 -3.88 18.48 4.05
C ASP A 186 -5.33 18.60 4.52
N SER A 187 -5.52 18.50 5.84
CA SER A 187 -6.83 18.62 6.51
C SER A 187 -7.53 19.97 6.29
N LEU A 188 -6.82 21.01 5.85
CA LEU A 188 -7.37 22.32 5.52
C LEU A 188 -7.76 22.45 4.04
N GLY A 189 -7.44 21.44 3.22
CA GLY A 189 -7.68 21.44 1.78
C GLY A 189 -6.65 22.24 0.98
N ASN A 190 -5.46 22.50 1.54
CA ASN A 190 -4.33 22.97 0.72
C ASN A 190 -3.84 21.82 -0.15
N VAL A 191 -3.52 22.11 -1.41
CA VAL A 191 -3.01 21.13 -2.37
C VAL A 191 -1.49 21.21 -2.38
N TYR A 192 -0.80 20.12 -2.11
CA TYR A 192 0.65 20.00 -2.24
C TYR A 192 0.97 19.28 -3.54
N MET A 193 2.00 19.76 -4.23
CA MET A 193 2.43 19.27 -5.53
C MET A 193 3.95 19.26 -5.57
N VAL A 194 4.50 18.50 -6.50
CA VAL A 194 5.93 18.47 -6.78
C VAL A 194 6.22 18.87 -8.21
N ASP A 195 7.51 18.92 -8.52
CA ASP A 195 8.01 19.11 -9.87
C ASP A 195 9.10 18.07 -10.14
N GLU A 196 8.74 17.06 -10.91
CA GLU A 196 9.52 15.85 -11.18
C GLU A 196 10.70 16.19 -12.11
N ASP A 197 11.77 16.70 -11.49
CA ASP A 197 13.00 17.13 -12.16
C ASP A 197 14.16 17.24 -11.17
N ASN A 198 15.38 17.12 -11.67
CA ASN A 198 16.59 17.27 -10.84
C ASN A 198 16.85 18.69 -10.33
N SER A 199 16.07 19.68 -10.74
CA SER A 199 16.04 21.03 -10.15
C SER A 199 14.69 21.36 -9.51
N GLY A 200 13.79 20.38 -9.45
CA GLY A 200 12.43 20.52 -8.95
C GLY A 200 12.35 20.89 -7.47
N SER A 201 11.26 21.52 -7.09
CA SER A 201 10.95 21.90 -5.71
C SER A 201 9.63 21.27 -5.27
N ILE A 202 9.25 21.49 -4.01
CA ILE A 202 7.95 21.09 -3.46
C ILE A 202 7.09 22.35 -3.32
N TYR A 203 5.83 22.25 -3.71
CA TYR A 203 4.90 23.38 -3.86
C TYR A 203 3.65 23.19 -3.03
N LYS A 204 2.97 24.30 -2.76
CA LYS A 204 1.68 24.33 -2.08
C LYS A 204 0.76 25.33 -2.75
N PHE A 205 -0.49 24.97 -2.96
CA PHE A 205 -1.58 25.86 -3.32
C PHE A 205 -2.61 25.89 -2.19
N ALA A 206 -2.82 27.07 -1.62
CA ALA A 206 -3.84 27.30 -0.60
C ALA A 206 -5.06 27.96 -1.26
N PRO A 207 -6.20 27.27 -1.41
CA PRO A 207 -7.38 27.86 -2.00
C PRO A 207 -7.92 28.99 -1.12
N LYS A 208 -8.40 30.07 -1.74
CA LYS A 208 -8.99 31.21 -1.03
C LYS A 208 -10.27 30.81 -0.28
N THR A 209 -11.02 29.89 -0.87
CA THR A 209 -12.20 29.26 -0.26
C THR A 209 -11.96 27.75 -0.23
N PRO A 210 -11.98 27.08 0.94
CA PRO A 210 -11.77 25.64 1.02
C PRO A 210 -12.68 24.86 0.06
N GLY A 211 -12.09 23.98 -0.75
CA GLY A 211 -12.78 23.18 -1.76
C GLY A 211 -13.08 23.90 -3.09
N ASP A 212 -12.66 25.15 -3.26
CA ASP A 212 -12.71 25.87 -4.54
C ASP A 212 -11.30 26.24 -4.99
N LEU A 213 -10.78 25.48 -5.95
CA LEU A 213 -9.42 25.66 -6.49
C LEU A 213 -9.32 26.76 -7.56
N SER A 214 -10.42 27.47 -7.87
CA SER A 214 -10.41 28.48 -8.93
C SER A 214 -9.55 29.70 -8.63
N VAL A 215 -9.36 30.05 -7.35
CA VAL A 215 -8.53 31.16 -6.89
C VAL A 215 -7.86 30.80 -5.57
N GLY A 216 -6.57 31.08 -5.45
CA GLY A 216 -5.81 30.81 -4.24
C GLY A 216 -4.40 31.37 -4.31
N GLN A 217 -3.59 30.98 -3.34
CA GLN A 217 -2.20 31.39 -3.23
C GLN A 217 -1.26 30.22 -3.44
N SER A 218 -0.29 30.37 -4.34
CA SER A 218 0.76 29.39 -4.56
C SER A 218 2.03 29.74 -3.78
N PHE A 219 2.73 28.71 -3.31
CA PHE A 219 3.96 28.80 -2.54
C PHE A 219 4.97 27.76 -3.02
N VAL A 220 6.25 28.05 -2.81
CA VAL A 220 7.33 27.08 -2.93
C VAL A 220 7.98 26.85 -1.57
N LEU A 221 8.37 25.61 -1.28
CA LEU A 221 9.13 25.25 -0.09
C LEU A 221 10.56 25.80 -0.19
N ARG A 222 10.98 26.53 0.85
CA ARG A 222 12.35 27.03 0.95
C ARG A 222 12.94 26.77 2.32
N VAL A 223 14.02 25.99 2.37
CA VAL A 223 14.83 25.79 3.56
C VAL A 223 15.63 27.07 3.85
N ASP A 224 15.52 27.56 5.08
CA ASP A 224 16.06 28.86 5.45
C ASP A 224 17.60 28.90 5.34
N ALA A 225 18.25 27.79 5.72
CA ALA A 225 19.69 27.64 5.63
C ALA A 225 20.19 27.57 4.17
N TYR A 226 19.42 26.96 3.27
CA TYR A 226 19.68 26.97 1.83
C TYR A 226 19.62 28.40 1.28
N ALA A 227 18.54 29.13 1.61
CA ALA A 227 18.32 30.50 1.15
C ALA A 227 19.40 31.48 1.62
N ALA A 228 19.92 31.27 2.83
CA ALA A 228 20.98 32.07 3.43
C ALA A 228 22.37 31.78 2.85
N ASN A 229 22.56 30.66 2.14
CA ASN A 229 23.83 30.35 1.49
C ASN A 229 24.00 31.21 0.22
N PRO A 230 25.05 32.06 0.12
CA PRO A 230 25.25 32.93 -1.04
C PRO A 230 25.74 32.19 -2.29
N LEU A 231 26.17 30.93 -2.16
CA LEU A 231 26.63 30.10 -3.27
C LEU A 231 25.52 29.19 -3.83
N ALA A 232 24.50 28.90 -3.03
CA ALA A 232 23.36 28.08 -3.43
C ALA A 232 22.63 28.71 -4.63
N ASN A 233 22.18 27.86 -5.55
CA ASN A 233 21.52 28.30 -6.77
C ASN A 233 20.38 27.34 -7.13
N ALA A 234 19.14 27.77 -6.91
CA ALA A 234 17.94 26.97 -7.15
C ALA A 234 17.80 26.54 -8.63
N ALA A 235 18.24 27.36 -9.57
CA ALA A 235 18.18 27.09 -11.01
C ALA A 235 19.19 26.03 -11.51
N LEU A 236 19.97 25.43 -10.61
CA LEU A 236 20.85 24.32 -10.92
C LEU A 236 20.31 23.05 -10.26
N ASP A 237 20.67 21.90 -10.84
CA ASP A 237 20.33 20.61 -10.27
C ASP A 237 20.71 20.52 -8.79
N TRP A 238 19.94 19.76 -8.03
CA TRP A 238 20.20 19.43 -6.62
C TRP A 238 21.64 18.90 -6.41
N SER A 239 22.15 18.18 -7.41
CA SER A 239 23.46 17.52 -7.44
C SER A 239 24.59 18.46 -7.87
N ALA A 240 24.29 19.70 -8.24
CA ALA A 240 25.31 20.70 -8.51
C ALA A 240 26.19 20.88 -7.25
N PRO A 241 27.53 21.02 -7.38
CA PRO A 241 28.42 21.11 -6.23
C PRO A 241 28.04 22.20 -5.21
N VAL A 242 27.48 23.32 -5.70
CA VAL A 242 27.00 24.41 -4.84
C VAL A 242 25.78 24.00 -4.00
N ASN A 243 24.85 23.23 -4.57
CA ASN A 243 23.62 22.79 -3.92
C ASN A 243 23.85 21.60 -3.00
N LEU A 244 24.76 20.67 -3.36
CA LEU A 244 25.23 19.62 -2.46
C LEU A 244 25.92 20.16 -1.20
N SER A 245 26.61 21.29 -1.32
CA SER A 245 27.27 21.94 -0.18
C SER A 245 26.34 22.79 0.69
N ALA A 246 25.10 23.04 0.22
CA ALA A 246 24.11 23.84 0.92
C ALA A 246 23.18 22.94 1.76
N SER A 247 22.76 23.42 2.93
CA SER A 247 21.81 22.69 3.78
C SER A 247 20.42 22.76 3.19
N ARG A 248 19.89 21.63 2.72
CA ARG A 248 18.53 21.48 2.17
C ARG A 248 17.54 20.82 3.14
N PHE A 249 17.90 20.76 4.43
CA PHE A 249 17.04 20.24 5.49
C PHE A 249 17.07 21.20 6.70
N GLY A 250 16.08 21.06 7.59
CA GLY A 250 15.88 21.89 8.77
C GLY A 250 14.69 22.85 8.65
N ALA A 251 14.76 23.97 9.36
CA ALA A 251 13.71 24.99 9.34
C ALA A 251 13.48 25.52 7.91
N ALA A 252 12.21 25.61 7.54
CA ALA A 252 11.78 26.00 6.21
C ALA A 252 10.52 26.86 6.24
N THR A 253 10.32 27.56 5.14
CA THR A 253 9.22 28.50 4.94
C THR A 253 8.53 28.22 3.62
N TRP A 254 7.20 28.22 3.62
CA TRP A 254 6.38 28.31 2.41
C TRP A 254 6.43 29.75 1.89
N VAL A 255 7.19 29.98 0.83
CA VAL A 255 7.41 31.33 0.27
C VAL A 255 6.35 31.63 -0.80
N PRO A 256 5.59 32.72 -0.67
CA PRO A 256 4.57 33.07 -1.66
C PRO A 256 5.14 33.28 -3.06
N MET A 257 4.61 32.55 -4.03
CA MET A 257 4.82 32.75 -5.47
C MET A 257 3.77 33.69 -6.05
N THR A 258 2.57 33.67 -5.48
CA THR A 258 1.46 34.54 -5.85
C THR A 258 0.94 35.28 -4.62
N ASP A 259 0.11 36.30 -4.82
CA ASP A 259 -0.76 36.80 -3.78
C ASP A 259 -2.00 35.89 -3.59
N ALA A 260 -2.89 36.27 -2.66
CA ALA A 260 -4.09 35.51 -2.31
C ALA A 260 -5.20 35.55 -3.39
N ASP A 261 -5.03 36.38 -4.42
CA ASP A 261 -5.92 36.45 -5.58
C ASP A 261 -5.31 35.74 -6.80
N GLY A 262 -4.20 35.00 -6.61
CA GLY A 262 -3.54 34.24 -7.66
C GLY A 262 -2.64 35.08 -8.57
N VAL A 263 -2.35 36.33 -8.23
CA VAL A 263 -1.48 37.19 -9.05
C VAL A 263 -0.02 36.88 -8.75
N ALA A 264 0.77 36.60 -9.79
CA ALA A 264 2.20 36.31 -9.65
C ALA A 264 2.96 37.45 -8.96
N LEU A 265 3.85 37.09 -8.03
CA LEU A 265 4.76 37.99 -7.32
C LEU A 265 6.19 37.98 -7.90
N THR A 266 6.48 37.00 -8.75
CA THR A 266 7.75 36.79 -9.45
C THR A 266 7.78 37.52 -10.79
N ALA A 267 8.97 37.70 -11.36
CA ALA A 267 9.13 38.20 -12.72
C ALA A 267 8.86 37.10 -13.77
N ALA A 268 9.30 35.87 -13.48
CA ALA A 268 8.87 34.68 -14.19
C ALA A 268 7.37 34.43 -13.96
N ASP A 269 6.67 34.05 -15.03
CA ASP A 269 5.26 33.68 -14.98
C ASP A 269 5.11 32.23 -14.49
N PRO A 270 4.56 31.99 -13.28
CA PRO A 270 4.33 30.65 -12.77
C PRO A 270 3.33 29.85 -13.60
N PHE A 271 2.52 30.52 -14.43
CA PHE A 271 1.45 29.95 -15.24
C PHE A 271 1.84 29.82 -16.72
N ALA A 272 3.13 29.79 -17.03
CA ALA A 272 3.60 29.50 -18.37
C ALA A 272 3.60 27.97 -18.63
N PHE A 273 2.54 27.48 -19.30
CA PHE A 273 2.30 26.06 -19.56
C PHE A 273 2.88 25.56 -20.90
N VAL A 274 2.92 24.23 -21.06
CA VAL A 274 3.25 23.42 -22.25
C VAL A 274 4.69 23.54 -22.77
N THR A 275 5.23 24.74 -22.87
CA THR A 275 6.52 25.03 -23.53
C THR A 275 7.67 25.26 -22.56
N THR A 276 7.34 25.48 -21.29
CA THR A 276 8.28 25.72 -20.19
C THR A 276 7.64 25.29 -18.89
N THR A 277 8.44 25.07 -17.85
CA THR A 277 7.94 24.83 -16.49
C THR A 277 7.88 26.17 -15.74
N GLY A 278 6.80 26.94 -15.95
CA GLY A 278 6.64 28.28 -15.38
C GLY A 278 6.80 28.32 -13.85
N GLY A 279 6.21 27.33 -13.15
CA GLY A 279 6.30 27.22 -11.70
C GLY A 279 7.73 27.08 -11.18
N ARG A 280 8.56 26.28 -11.86
CA ARG A 280 9.98 26.11 -11.53
C ARG A 280 10.77 27.40 -11.70
N ASN A 281 10.60 28.08 -12.83
CA ASN A 281 11.28 29.34 -13.08
C ASN A 281 10.93 30.40 -12.01
N ALA A 282 9.66 30.44 -11.58
CA ALA A 282 9.22 31.31 -10.48
C ALA A 282 9.80 30.88 -9.12
N ALA A 283 9.87 29.57 -8.84
CA ALA A 283 10.52 29.04 -7.65
C ALA A 283 12.00 29.40 -7.56
N ASP A 284 12.72 29.35 -8.68
CA ASP A 284 14.15 29.69 -8.75
C ASP A 284 14.43 31.13 -8.29
N GLU A 285 13.60 32.08 -8.71
CA GLU A 285 13.69 33.49 -8.29
C GLU A 285 13.52 33.67 -6.78
N LEU A 286 12.72 32.80 -6.16
CA LEU A 286 12.42 32.81 -4.73
C LEU A 286 13.41 31.98 -3.91
N LYS A 287 14.39 31.35 -4.58
CA LYS A 287 15.28 30.35 -4.00
C LYS A 287 14.53 29.15 -3.40
N GLY A 288 13.52 28.63 -4.12
CA GLY A 288 12.95 27.31 -3.84
C GLY A 288 14.08 26.29 -3.65
N THR A 289 13.95 25.40 -2.67
CA THR A 289 15.01 24.41 -2.40
C THR A 289 14.91 23.30 -3.44
N PRO A 290 15.94 23.11 -4.30
CA PRO A 290 15.90 22.08 -5.33
C PRO A 290 16.19 20.71 -4.71
N TYR A 291 15.44 19.71 -5.15
CA TYR A 291 15.62 18.32 -4.77
C TYR A 291 15.77 17.44 -6.01
N GLY A 292 16.27 16.23 -5.84
CA GLY A 292 16.45 15.30 -6.95
C GLY A 292 15.22 14.51 -7.28
N ARG A 293 14.51 14.91 -8.34
CA ARG A 293 13.25 14.29 -8.80
C ARG A 293 12.29 14.05 -7.62
N PRO A 294 11.69 15.11 -7.07
CA PRO A 294 10.50 14.96 -6.25
C PRO A 294 9.42 14.19 -7.02
N GLU A 295 8.98 13.05 -6.51
CA GLU A 295 7.94 12.20 -7.12
C GLU A 295 6.67 12.20 -6.27
N ASP A 296 6.25 11.11 -5.64
CA ASP A 296 5.00 11.10 -4.87
C ASP A 296 5.04 11.91 -3.56
N LEU A 297 3.84 12.27 -3.09
CA LEU A 297 3.56 12.88 -1.80
C LEU A 297 2.61 12.00 -1.00
N GLU A 298 2.81 11.96 0.31
CA GLU A 298 1.82 11.42 1.24
C GLU A 298 1.61 12.28 2.47
N VAL A 299 0.43 12.18 3.09
CA VAL A 299 0.07 12.96 4.29
C VAL A 299 -0.19 12.03 5.47
N SER A 300 0.40 12.35 6.63
CA SER A 300 0.11 11.67 7.89
C SER A 300 0.22 12.63 9.07
N PHE A 301 0.33 12.09 10.28
CA PHE A 301 0.46 12.85 11.53
C PHE A 301 1.63 12.34 12.38
N LEU A 302 2.39 13.27 12.94
CA LEU A 302 3.43 12.99 13.94
C LEU A 302 2.82 12.75 15.33
N ALA A 303 3.61 12.21 16.26
CA ALA A 303 3.20 12.01 17.66
C ALA A 303 2.75 13.30 18.37
N ASN A 304 3.27 14.45 17.94
CA ASN A 304 2.88 15.77 18.47
C ASN A 304 1.54 16.28 17.92
N GLY A 305 0.93 15.57 16.97
CA GLY A 305 -0.35 15.90 16.35
C GLY A 305 -0.25 16.88 15.17
N HIS A 306 0.95 17.30 14.78
CA HIS A 306 1.13 18.07 13.55
C HIS A 306 0.97 17.17 12.33
N GLU A 307 0.35 17.70 11.27
CA GLU A 307 0.39 17.07 9.96
C GLU A 307 1.81 17.08 9.42
N VAL A 308 2.15 16.03 8.68
CA VAL A 308 3.45 15.86 8.02
C VAL A 308 3.22 15.41 6.59
N LEU A 309 3.99 16.00 5.67
CA LEU A 309 4.09 15.52 4.30
C LEU A 309 5.31 14.63 4.17
N PHE A 310 5.18 13.51 3.49
CA PHE A 310 6.31 12.73 2.99
C PHE A 310 6.47 13.01 1.51
N CYS A 311 7.71 13.05 1.02
CA CYS A 311 8.02 13.25 -0.38
C CYS A 311 9.21 12.37 -0.75
N SER A 312 9.05 11.54 -1.77
CA SER A 312 10.15 10.78 -2.37
C SER A 312 11.04 11.69 -3.20
N LEU A 313 12.34 11.46 -3.10
CA LEU A 313 13.39 12.15 -3.84
C LEU A 313 14.19 11.08 -4.56
N THR A 314 13.72 10.70 -5.73
CA THR A 314 14.11 9.49 -6.46
C THR A 314 15.59 9.49 -6.76
N SER A 315 16.08 10.58 -7.36
CA SER A 315 17.49 10.74 -7.68
C SER A 315 18.42 10.84 -6.45
N GLU A 316 17.87 10.99 -5.23
CA GLU A 316 18.64 11.06 -3.98
C GLU A 316 18.62 9.75 -3.17
N ASN A 317 17.84 8.73 -3.57
CA ASN A 317 17.55 7.53 -2.79
C ASN A 317 17.07 7.85 -1.38
N ARG A 318 16.08 8.74 -1.30
CA ARG A 318 15.67 9.37 -0.06
C ARG A 318 14.18 9.68 -0.08
N VAL A 319 13.56 9.64 1.10
CA VAL A 319 12.27 10.27 1.37
C VAL A 319 12.49 11.33 2.43
N VAL A 320 11.87 12.50 2.27
CA VAL A 320 11.86 13.57 3.27
C VAL A 320 10.53 13.63 4.00
N SER A 321 10.55 14.05 5.26
CA SER A 321 9.36 14.46 6.00
C SER A 321 9.33 15.98 6.16
N ILE A 322 8.15 16.58 6.03
CA ILE A 322 7.93 18.03 6.13
C ILE A 322 6.83 18.26 7.16
N GLU A 323 7.25 18.53 8.39
CA GLU A 323 6.33 18.81 9.50
C GLU A 323 5.68 20.18 9.31
N LEU A 324 4.35 20.22 9.23
CA LEU A 324 3.55 21.43 9.05
C LEU A 324 3.27 22.09 10.40
N SER A 325 4.26 22.83 10.91
CA SER A 325 4.16 23.47 12.23
C SER A 325 3.15 24.62 12.29
N ASP A 326 3.03 25.40 11.20
CA ASP A 326 2.00 26.40 11.01
C ASP A 326 1.77 26.64 9.49
N PRO A 327 0.80 27.47 9.08
CA PRO A 327 0.51 27.67 7.65
C PRO A 327 1.68 28.20 6.80
N THR A 328 2.71 28.77 7.43
CA THR A 328 3.88 29.40 6.79
C THR A 328 5.18 28.66 7.08
N HIS A 329 5.39 28.16 8.29
CA HIS A 329 6.65 27.52 8.69
C HIS A 329 6.52 26.00 8.81
N CYS A 330 7.59 25.32 8.42
CA CYS A 330 7.71 23.87 8.50
C CYS A 330 9.14 23.44 8.86
N THR A 331 9.32 22.16 9.14
CA THR A 331 10.64 21.55 9.33
C THR A 331 10.81 20.37 8.40
N VAL A 332 11.85 20.42 7.57
CA VAL A 332 12.22 19.34 6.63
C VAL A 332 13.25 18.43 7.28
N ARG A 333 13.01 17.12 7.29
CA ARG A 333 13.94 16.09 7.77
C ARG A 333 14.12 15.02 6.71
N VAL A 334 15.21 14.27 6.82
CA VAL A 334 15.32 12.99 6.11
C VAL A 334 14.47 11.99 6.86
N PHE A 335 13.48 11.39 6.20
CA PHE A 335 12.65 10.34 6.77
C PHE A 335 13.35 8.98 6.66
N VAL A 336 13.74 8.61 5.42
CA VAL A 336 14.61 7.48 5.10
C VAL A 336 15.62 7.90 4.04
N ASP A 337 16.80 7.29 4.05
CA ASP A 337 17.73 7.32 2.92
C ASP A 337 18.55 6.01 2.84
N PHE A 338 19.55 5.98 1.96
CA PHE A 338 20.42 4.83 1.76
C PHE A 338 21.15 4.33 3.02
N ASP A 339 21.29 5.16 4.07
CA ASP A 339 21.90 4.81 5.36
C ASP A 339 20.87 4.32 6.41
N THR A 340 19.57 4.28 6.09
CA THR A 340 18.52 3.77 7.00
C THR A 340 18.76 2.30 7.36
N LEU A 341 18.45 1.89 8.59
CA LEU A 341 18.59 0.50 9.03
C LEU A 341 17.65 -0.44 8.26
N ASN A 342 18.22 -1.43 7.58
CA ASN A 342 17.51 -2.56 7.00
C ASN A 342 17.13 -3.57 8.11
N LEU A 343 15.83 -3.77 8.30
CA LEU A 343 15.29 -4.63 9.35
C LEU A 343 15.58 -6.12 9.15
N ALA A 344 15.86 -6.58 7.93
CA ALA A 344 16.21 -7.97 7.65
C ALA A 344 17.69 -8.27 7.93
N THR A 345 18.58 -7.32 7.63
CA THR A 345 20.04 -7.55 7.67
C THR A 345 20.72 -6.94 8.89
N GLY A 346 20.12 -5.91 9.51
CA GLY A 346 20.73 -5.11 10.56
C GLY A 346 21.87 -4.21 10.08
N LEU A 347 21.98 -3.97 8.78
CA LEU A 347 22.90 -3.05 8.12
C LEU A 347 22.13 -1.90 7.47
N ASP A 348 22.80 -0.95 6.85
CA ASP A 348 22.18 0.08 6.03
C ASP A 348 21.39 -0.56 4.86
N VAL A 349 20.31 0.08 4.42
CA VAL A 349 19.48 -0.39 3.29
C VAL A 349 20.20 -0.33 1.95
N ASN A 350 21.25 0.48 1.81
CA ASN A 350 22.12 0.44 0.64
C ASN A 350 23.59 0.68 1.07
N PRO A 351 24.27 -0.35 1.63
CA PRO A 351 25.56 -0.21 2.30
C PRO A 351 26.73 0.06 1.35
N LEU A 352 26.49 0.02 0.03
CA LEU A 352 27.48 0.34 -1.00
C LEU A 352 27.40 1.79 -1.46
N GLN A 353 26.28 2.47 -1.22
CA GLN A 353 26.13 3.88 -1.51
C GLN A 353 26.91 4.73 -0.49
N GLN A 354 27.65 5.72 -0.99
CA GLN A 354 28.50 6.59 -0.17
C GLN A 354 28.17 8.08 -0.33
N SER A 355 27.22 8.39 -1.21
CA SER A 355 26.81 9.73 -1.57
C SER A 355 25.39 9.67 -2.14
N PRO A 356 24.55 10.70 -1.92
CA PRO A 356 23.22 10.75 -2.54
C PRO A 356 23.29 10.73 -4.08
N THR A 357 24.41 11.15 -4.70
CA THR A 357 24.53 11.26 -6.17
C THR A 357 25.06 10.02 -6.87
N VAL A 358 25.43 8.97 -6.14
CA VAL A 358 26.06 7.78 -6.72
C VAL A 358 25.39 6.55 -6.12
N SER A 359 24.29 6.14 -6.74
CA SER A 359 23.76 4.80 -6.50
C SER A 359 24.70 3.76 -7.14
N PRO A 360 25.01 2.64 -6.46
CA PRO A 360 25.60 1.47 -7.10
C PRO A 360 24.68 0.84 -8.16
N GLY A 361 23.44 1.32 -8.28
CA GLY A 361 22.36 0.73 -9.06
C GLY A 361 21.74 -0.45 -8.33
N PRO A 362 20.72 -1.09 -8.95
CA PRO A 362 20.11 -2.31 -8.44
C PRO A 362 21.10 -3.48 -8.56
N ASP A 363 22.04 -3.62 -7.62
CA ASP A 363 22.92 -4.78 -7.52
C ASP A 363 22.46 -5.70 -6.38
N THR A 364 21.91 -6.83 -6.78
CA THR A 364 21.72 -8.10 -6.06
C THR A 364 21.38 -8.03 -4.57
N ALA A 365 20.07 -8.12 -4.31
CA ALA A 365 19.38 -8.68 -3.14
C ALA A 365 18.67 -7.69 -2.20
N THR A 366 19.16 -6.51 -1.85
CA THR A 366 18.46 -5.71 -0.79
C THR A 366 18.68 -4.18 -0.86
N ASN A 367 19.10 -3.61 -1.99
CA ASN A 367 19.45 -2.19 -2.04
C ASN A 367 18.22 -1.31 -2.28
N PHE A 368 17.95 -0.40 -1.34
CA PHE A 368 16.99 0.67 -1.55
C PHE A 368 17.52 1.67 -2.60
N ASP A 369 16.77 1.89 -3.68
CA ASP A 369 17.16 2.74 -4.82
C ASP A 369 15.91 3.30 -5.52
N ASP A 370 16.02 4.52 -6.07
CA ASP A 370 14.97 5.20 -6.83
C ASP A 370 13.56 5.09 -6.19
N PRO A 371 13.36 5.59 -4.94
CA PRO A 371 12.04 5.66 -4.35
C PRO A 371 11.14 6.64 -5.09
N ASP A 372 9.93 6.22 -5.39
CA ASP A 372 8.96 6.96 -6.19
C ASP A 372 7.65 7.10 -5.41
N ASN A 373 6.77 6.11 -5.46
CA ASN A 373 5.44 6.21 -4.89
C ASN A 373 5.42 6.03 -3.35
N LEU A 374 4.48 6.67 -2.67
CA LEU A 374 4.31 6.60 -1.22
C LEU A 374 2.91 6.15 -0.84
N ALA A 375 2.78 5.44 0.27
CA ALA A 375 1.47 5.13 0.85
C ALA A 375 1.49 5.23 2.37
N VAL A 376 0.34 5.62 2.94
CA VAL A 376 0.09 5.56 4.39
C VAL A 376 -1.10 4.64 4.63
N ASP A 377 -0.93 3.68 5.55
CA ASP A 377 -2.05 2.82 5.93
C ASP A 377 -2.90 3.40 7.07
N ALA A 378 -4.01 2.72 7.38
CA ALA A 378 -4.93 3.15 8.42
C ALA A 378 -4.32 3.17 9.84
N PHE A 379 -3.16 2.55 10.04
CA PHE A 379 -2.43 2.52 11.30
C PHE A 379 -1.35 3.60 11.39
N GLY A 380 -1.05 4.25 10.26
CA GLY A 380 -0.05 5.28 10.11
C GLY A 380 1.33 4.76 9.72
N ASP A 381 1.44 3.50 9.29
CA ASP A 381 2.70 2.99 8.75
C ASP A 381 2.92 3.56 7.35
N ILE A 382 4.18 3.91 7.03
CA ILE A 382 4.58 4.48 5.75
C ILE A 382 5.19 3.38 4.87
N TYR A 383 4.80 3.36 3.61
CA TYR A 383 5.33 2.47 2.58
C TYR A 383 5.99 3.31 1.49
N VAL A 384 7.12 2.82 0.99
CA VAL A 384 7.87 3.43 -0.11
C VAL A 384 7.95 2.42 -1.25
N VAL A 385 7.57 2.84 -2.44
CA VAL A 385 7.54 2.03 -3.65
C VAL A 385 8.67 2.50 -4.54
N GLU A 386 9.46 1.57 -5.09
CA GLU A 386 10.58 1.91 -5.97
C GLU A 386 10.19 1.91 -7.45
N ASP A 387 10.64 2.95 -8.17
CA ASP A 387 10.73 2.97 -9.63
C ASP A 387 12.00 2.22 -10.05
N GLN A 388 11.93 0.89 -9.95
CA GLN A 388 12.99 -0.03 -10.35
C GLN A 388 12.44 -1.13 -11.24
N ASN A 389 13.33 -1.76 -11.99
CA ASN A 389 12.97 -2.75 -13.00
C ASN A 389 13.56 -4.15 -12.70
N PRO A 390 12.92 -4.98 -11.84
CA PRO A 390 11.71 -4.69 -11.06
C PRO A 390 11.97 -4.11 -9.67
N GLY A 391 11.00 -3.35 -9.15
CA GLY A 391 11.09 -2.65 -7.87
C GLY A 391 10.42 -3.34 -6.69
N ASP A 392 10.86 -2.94 -5.50
CA ASP A 392 10.33 -3.42 -4.23
C ASP A 392 9.38 -2.41 -3.59
N VAL A 393 8.52 -2.91 -2.70
CA VAL A 393 7.74 -2.07 -1.78
C VAL A 393 8.31 -2.25 -0.40
N TRP A 394 8.80 -1.16 0.19
CA TRP A 394 9.38 -1.11 1.52
C TRP A 394 8.36 -0.64 2.55
N LYS A 395 8.33 -1.27 3.71
CA LYS A 395 7.60 -0.79 4.88
C LYS A 395 8.57 -0.14 5.86
N CYS A 396 8.29 1.10 6.24
CA CYS A 396 9.08 1.87 7.19
C CYS A 396 8.57 1.67 8.62
N VAL A 397 9.47 1.83 9.60
CA VAL A 397 9.18 1.86 11.03
C VAL A 397 9.63 3.21 11.56
N ASP A 398 8.66 4.03 11.95
CA ASP A 398 8.82 5.29 12.69
C ASP A 398 8.09 5.11 14.03
N ALA A 399 8.78 4.47 14.97
CA ALA A 399 8.23 3.94 16.20
C ALA A 399 7.80 5.05 17.17
N ASP A 400 8.51 6.18 17.17
CA ASP A 400 8.16 7.34 17.99
C ASP A 400 7.38 8.43 17.23
N ARG A 401 7.19 8.27 15.92
CA ARG A 401 6.41 9.15 15.03
C ARG A 401 6.94 10.58 15.05
N ASP A 402 8.26 10.73 15.00
CA ASP A 402 8.93 12.03 14.96
C ASP A 402 9.25 12.50 13.52
N GLY A 403 8.94 11.67 12.53
CA GLY A 403 9.19 11.95 11.12
C GLY A 403 10.57 11.52 10.64
N VAL A 404 11.25 10.63 11.38
CA VAL A 404 12.50 9.96 11.00
C VAL A 404 12.35 8.48 11.30
N ALA A 405 12.43 7.62 10.29
CA ALA A 405 12.28 6.18 10.50
C ALA A 405 13.51 5.58 11.21
N GLU A 406 13.29 4.70 12.17
CA GLU A 406 14.37 3.91 12.78
C GLU A 406 14.81 2.72 11.92
N GLY A 407 14.02 2.34 10.92
CA GLY A 407 14.38 1.32 9.96
C GLY A 407 13.29 1.05 8.93
N MET A 408 13.62 0.23 7.94
CA MET A 408 12.69 -0.22 6.93
C MET A 408 13.05 -1.61 6.43
N GLY A 409 12.09 -2.29 5.82
CA GLY A 409 12.33 -3.61 5.24
C GLY A 409 11.43 -3.88 4.05
N ILE A 410 11.91 -4.71 3.13
CA ILE A 410 11.16 -5.13 1.96
C ILE A 410 9.87 -5.81 2.43
N TRP A 411 8.74 -5.22 2.09
CA TRP A 411 7.42 -5.76 2.35
C TRP A 411 6.96 -6.61 1.18
N LEU A 412 7.04 -6.11 -0.04
CA LEU A 412 6.71 -6.84 -1.28
C LEU A 412 7.87 -6.70 -2.25
N SER A 413 8.02 -7.67 -3.15
CA SER A 413 9.03 -7.58 -4.20
C SER A 413 8.45 -7.99 -5.54
N LEU A 414 8.51 -7.10 -6.54
CA LEU A 414 7.95 -7.36 -7.86
C LEU A 414 8.87 -8.31 -8.65
N GLY A 415 8.28 -9.34 -9.24
CA GLY A 415 8.99 -10.39 -9.95
C GLY A 415 8.85 -10.36 -11.47
N VAL A 416 8.22 -9.34 -12.04
CA VAL A 416 7.88 -9.26 -13.47
C VAL A 416 8.95 -8.43 -14.19
N ALA A 417 9.33 -8.82 -15.41
CA ALA A 417 10.34 -8.09 -16.18
C ALA A 417 9.76 -6.81 -16.80
N GLY A 418 10.55 -5.74 -16.83
CA GLY A 418 10.20 -4.52 -17.54
C GLY A 418 9.28 -3.57 -16.77
N THR A 419 9.14 -3.67 -15.46
CA THR A 419 8.03 -3.03 -14.71
C THR A 419 8.45 -2.56 -13.33
N GLU A 420 7.90 -1.44 -12.88
CA GLU A 420 7.80 -1.09 -11.47
C GLU A 420 6.40 -1.37 -10.88
N PRO A 421 6.33 -1.59 -9.56
CA PRO A 421 5.11 -1.33 -8.81
C PRO A 421 4.85 0.17 -8.73
N THR A 422 3.59 0.58 -8.82
CA THR A 422 3.19 1.98 -8.62
C THR A 422 1.75 2.05 -8.12
N GLY A 423 1.31 3.19 -7.60
CA GLY A 423 -0.06 3.40 -7.13
C GLY A 423 -0.43 2.58 -5.93
N LEU A 424 0.50 2.40 -4.98
CA LEU A 424 0.15 1.77 -3.71
C LEU A 424 -0.81 2.69 -2.95
N ILE A 425 -2.01 2.23 -2.65
CA ILE A 425 -2.96 2.99 -1.82
C ILE A 425 -3.67 2.06 -0.84
N ALA A 426 -3.79 2.50 0.41
CA ALA A 426 -4.58 1.82 1.42
C ALA A 426 -6.07 2.02 1.15
N ASP A 427 -6.86 0.98 1.36
CA ASP A 427 -8.29 1.04 1.15
C ASP A 427 -9.00 1.86 2.24
N PRO A 428 -9.82 2.86 1.89
CA PRO A 428 -10.47 3.72 2.90
C PRO A 428 -11.54 2.98 3.74
N ASN A 429 -11.99 1.80 3.32
CA ASN A 429 -13.04 1.02 4.01
C ASN A 429 -12.56 -0.32 4.57
N ASP A 430 -11.33 -0.74 4.28
CA ASP A 430 -10.73 -1.97 4.81
C ASP A 430 -9.28 -1.69 5.21
N PRO A 431 -8.96 -1.52 6.51
CA PRO A 431 -7.63 -1.11 6.96
C PRO A 431 -6.53 -2.12 6.65
N TYR A 432 -6.89 -3.30 6.15
CA TYR A 432 -5.97 -4.37 5.79
C TYR A 432 -5.87 -4.60 4.28
N ARG A 433 -6.62 -3.86 3.45
CA ARG A 433 -6.54 -3.97 2.00
C ARG A 433 -5.72 -2.82 1.43
N PHE A 434 -4.85 -3.16 0.49
CA PHE A 434 -4.16 -2.19 -0.37
C PHE A 434 -4.51 -2.48 -1.83
N TRP A 435 -4.35 -1.48 -2.67
CA TRP A 435 -4.39 -1.58 -4.12
C TRP A 435 -3.03 -1.17 -4.67
N LEU A 436 -2.60 -1.80 -5.75
CA LEU A 436 -1.29 -1.57 -6.34
C LEU A 436 -1.32 -1.88 -7.84
N CYS A 437 -0.74 -1.01 -8.65
CA CYS A 437 -0.53 -1.19 -10.08
C CYS A 437 0.80 -1.90 -10.35
N VAL A 438 0.80 -2.68 -11.44
CA VAL A 438 2.00 -3.19 -12.11
C VAL A 438 2.07 -2.46 -13.44
N MET A 439 3.01 -1.54 -13.56
CA MET A 439 3.09 -0.61 -14.68
C MET A 439 4.04 -1.10 -15.77
N HIS A 440 3.63 -0.86 -17.02
CA HIS A 440 4.41 -1.00 -18.24
C HIS A 440 5.27 -2.27 -18.38
N PRO A 441 4.81 -3.47 -17.95
CA PRO A 441 5.59 -4.70 -18.12
C PRO A 441 5.96 -4.90 -19.59
N ASP A 442 6.99 -5.70 -19.89
CA ASP A 442 7.44 -5.97 -21.26
C ASP A 442 6.32 -6.49 -22.20
N SER A 443 5.24 -7.04 -21.62
CA SER A 443 4.04 -7.48 -22.33
C SER A 443 3.06 -6.35 -22.72
N ALA A 444 3.30 -5.14 -22.24
CA ALA A 444 2.42 -3.95 -22.29
C ALA A 444 1.04 -4.18 -21.65
N ASN A 445 0.93 -5.14 -20.73
CA ASN A 445 -0.32 -5.46 -20.05
C ASN A 445 -0.31 -4.95 -18.60
N ASP A 446 -0.48 -3.64 -18.43
CA ASP A 446 -0.65 -3.01 -17.13
C ASP A 446 -1.75 -3.74 -16.32
N ALA A 447 -1.57 -3.89 -15.00
CA ALA A 447 -2.50 -4.63 -14.16
C ALA A 447 -2.71 -4.00 -12.79
N LEU A 448 -3.96 -3.98 -12.34
CA LEU A 448 -4.34 -3.54 -11.00
C LEU A 448 -4.54 -4.76 -10.11
N TRP A 449 -3.92 -4.73 -8.93
CA TRP A 449 -3.94 -5.78 -7.93
C TRP A 449 -4.49 -5.26 -6.59
N ALA A 450 -5.21 -6.12 -5.88
CA ALA A 450 -5.53 -5.92 -4.47
C ALA A 450 -4.65 -6.82 -3.63
N LEU A 451 -4.11 -6.26 -2.55
CA LEU A 451 -3.34 -6.95 -1.54
C LEU A 451 -4.20 -7.03 -0.27
N ASP A 452 -4.31 -8.21 0.31
CA ASP A 452 -5.01 -8.44 1.56
C ASP A 452 -3.99 -8.85 2.62
N THR A 453 -3.84 -7.99 3.61
CA THR A 453 -2.91 -8.12 4.74
C THR A 453 -3.61 -8.55 6.01
N ARG A 454 -4.91 -8.84 5.94
CA ARG A 454 -5.65 -9.33 7.09
C ARG A 454 -4.89 -10.52 7.63
N PRO A 455 -4.67 -10.58 8.95
CA PRO A 455 -4.16 -11.77 9.60
C PRO A 455 -5.20 -12.91 9.49
N TYR A 456 -5.36 -13.45 8.28
CA TYR A 456 -6.39 -14.37 7.80
C TYR A 456 -7.87 -13.99 8.08
N PRO A 457 -8.83 -14.42 7.25
CA PRO A 457 -10.21 -13.91 7.33
C PRO A 457 -11.00 -14.57 8.46
N GLY A 458 -11.56 -13.76 9.36
CA GLY A 458 -12.85 -14.06 9.99
C GLY A 458 -12.91 -14.36 11.49
N SER A 459 -11.91 -14.01 12.30
CA SER A 459 -12.09 -14.10 13.77
C SER A 459 -11.38 -13.06 14.63
N ASP A 460 -10.47 -12.22 14.10
CA ASP A 460 -9.57 -11.39 14.92
C ASP A 460 -8.77 -12.20 15.98
N ASP A 461 -8.72 -13.54 15.86
CA ASP A 461 -8.13 -14.44 16.86
C ASP A 461 -6.74 -14.95 16.43
N ASP A 462 -5.77 -14.87 17.33
CA ASP A 462 -4.40 -15.41 17.20
C ASP A 462 -4.34 -16.96 17.08
N LEU A 463 -5.45 -17.63 17.43
CA LEU A 463 -5.64 -19.07 17.40
C LEU A 463 -7.07 -19.37 16.92
N VAL A 464 -7.23 -20.31 15.99
CA VAL A 464 -8.53 -20.65 15.37
C VAL A 464 -8.83 -22.14 15.50
N LEU A 465 -10.10 -22.48 15.75
CA LEU A 465 -10.65 -23.84 15.70
C LEU A 465 -11.58 -23.97 14.49
N ARG A 466 -11.41 -25.02 13.68
CA ARG A 466 -12.33 -25.39 12.59
C ARG A 466 -12.92 -26.77 12.86
N THR A 467 -14.17 -27.00 12.43
CA THR A 467 -14.85 -28.30 12.60
C THR A 467 -15.60 -28.74 11.34
N GLY A 468 -15.82 -30.04 11.17
CA GLY A 468 -16.57 -30.63 10.05
C GLY A 468 -17.18 -31.98 10.43
N VAL A 469 -18.29 -32.37 9.81
CA VAL A 469 -18.97 -33.67 10.04
C VAL A 469 -19.05 -34.41 8.70
N ASN A 470 -18.52 -35.64 8.65
CA ASN A 470 -18.39 -36.48 7.46
C ASN A 470 -17.72 -35.76 6.27
N GLY A 471 -16.82 -34.83 6.55
CA GLY A 471 -16.16 -33.96 5.59
C GLY A 471 -15.01 -33.18 6.22
N PRO A 472 -14.29 -32.37 5.44
CA PRO A 472 -13.18 -31.55 5.93
C PRO A 472 -13.67 -30.51 6.96
N ALA A 473 -12.77 -30.09 7.85
CA ALA A 473 -13.03 -28.99 8.76
C ALA A 473 -13.12 -27.67 7.95
N VAL A 474 -14.14 -26.86 8.23
CA VAL A 474 -14.38 -25.58 7.55
C VAL A 474 -14.70 -24.50 8.57
N ALA A 475 -14.38 -23.25 8.23
CA ALA A 475 -14.64 -22.06 9.04
C ALA A 475 -15.42 -21.03 8.21
N LEU A 476 -16.72 -21.26 8.04
CA LEU A 476 -17.61 -20.27 7.43
C LEU A 476 -18.25 -19.40 8.54
N PRO A 477 -18.39 -18.09 8.34
CA PRO A 477 -19.05 -17.21 9.30
C PRO A 477 -20.45 -17.74 9.70
N GLY A 478 -20.68 -17.95 10.99
CA GLY A 478 -21.94 -18.46 11.53
C GLY A 478 -22.08 -19.99 11.61
N GLU A 479 -21.06 -20.77 11.20
CA GLU A 479 -21.06 -22.24 11.30
C GLU A 479 -20.58 -22.79 12.66
N PHE A 480 -21.00 -22.18 13.76
CA PHE A 480 -20.60 -22.61 15.11
C PHE A 480 -21.40 -23.80 15.64
N VAL A 481 -22.45 -24.25 14.95
CA VAL A 481 -23.29 -25.36 15.39
C VAL A 481 -23.43 -26.39 14.27
N LYS A 482 -23.01 -27.63 14.51
CA LYS A 482 -23.07 -28.73 13.52
C LYS A 482 -23.85 -29.93 14.07
N ALA A 483 -24.72 -30.51 13.26
CA ALA A 483 -25.43 -31.74 13.61
C ALA A 483 -24.59 -32.97 13.23
N ALA A 484 -24.47 -33.94 14.13
CA ALA A 484 -23.79 -35.21 13.87
C ALA A 484 -24.61 -36.39 14.42
N GLY A 485 -24.70 -37.48 13.69
CA GLY A 485 -25.30 -38.73 14.12
C GLY A 485 -24.30 -39.68 14.78
N ALA A 486 -24.81 -40.68 15.49
CA ALA A 486 -23.99 -41.78 15.97
C ALA A 486 -23.25 -42.48 14.81
N GLY A 487 -21.92 -42.58 14.91
CA GLY A 487 -21.08 -43.17 13.86
C GLY A 487 -20.54 -42.18 12.83
N ASP A 488 -20.98 -40.92 12.84
CA ASP A 488 -20.40 -39.87 11.99
C ASP A 488 -18.96 -39.56 12.41
N THR A 489 -18.14 -39.13 11.45
CA THR A 489 -16.77 -38.69 11.71
C THR A 489 -16.73 -37.16 11.80
N VAL A 490 -16.31 -36.63 12.94
CA VAL A 490 -16.08 -35.22 13.18
C VAL A 490 -14.61 -34.90 12.94
N ALA A 491 -14.31 -34.07 11.95
CA ALA A 491 -12.99 -33.48 11.75
C ALA A 491 -12.86 -32.21 12.60
N LEU A 492 -11.72 -32.03 13.25
CA LEU A 492 -11.31 -30.86 14.02
C LEU A 492 -9.96 -30.40 13.47
N GLU A 493 -9.75 -29.09 13.42
CA GLU A 493 -8.49 -28.50 13.01
C GLU A 493 -8.20 -27.28 13.88
N VAL A 494 -6.99 -27.16 14.40
CA VAL A 494 -6.53 -25.98 15.15
C VAL A 494 -5.35 -25.37 14.41
N GLU A 495 -5.40 -24.06 14.20
CA GLU A 495 -4.40 -23.30 13.46
C GLU A 495 -4.08 -22.00 14.18
N SER A 496 -2.86 -21.47 14.04
CA SER A 496 -2.49 -20.10 14.43
C SER A 496 -2.24 -19.32 13.14
N PRO A 497 -3.24 -18.61 12.60
CA PRO A 497 -3.17 -18.08 11.24
C PRO A 497 -2.07 -17.02 11.04
N GLY A 498 -1.73 -16.25 12.09
CA GLY A 498 -0.61 -15.30 12.08
C GLY A 498 0.75 -15.93 12.42
N GLY A 499 0.81 -17.23 12.69
CA GLY A 499 2.04 -17.88 13.17
C GLY A 499 2.51 -17.39 14.54
N THR A 500 1.66 -16.71 15.31
CA THR A 500 2.00 -16.17 16.63
C THR A 500 2.24 -17.27 17.66
N HIS A 501 1.71 -18.48 17.44
CA HIS A 501 1.87 -19.64 18.31
C HIS A 501 2.62 -20.81 17.63
N LEU A 502 3.62 -20.52 16.79
CA LEU A 502 4.42 -21.55 16.12
C LEU A 502 5.17 -22.44 17.12
N GLY A 503 4.86 -23.75 17.10
CA GLY A 503 5.54 -24.75 17.94
C GLY A 503 5.08 -24.76 19.41
N GLU A 504 4.11 -23.92 19.79
CA GLU A 504 3.51 -23.95 21.12
C GLU A 504 2.49 -25.09 21.23
N PRO A 505 2.41 -25.79 22.37
CA PRO A 505 1.43 -26.85 22.58
C PRO A 505 0.03 -26.25 22.79
N TYR A 506 -0.97 -26.83 22.13
CA TYR A 506 -2.38 -26.49 22.38
C TYR A 506 -3.17 -27.70 22.88
N ILE A 507 -4.32 -27.43 23.49
CA ILE A 507 -5.28 -28.41 24.01
C ILE A 507 -6.66 -28.08 23.46
N VAL A 508 -7.38 -29.10 22.97
CA VAL A 508 -8.79 -29.00 22.61
C VAL A 508 -9.65 -29.56 23.74
N PHE A 509 -10.53 -28.74 24.29
CA PHE A 509 -11.48 -29.12 25.32
C PHE A 509 -12.84 -29.42 24.71
N GLY A 510 -13.50 -30.49 25.18
CA GLY A 510 -14.91 -30.76 24.97
C GLY A 510 -15.71 -30.66 26.28
N GLN A 511 -16.95 -30.20 26.20
CA GLN A 511 -17.92 -30.27 27.29
C GLN A 511 -19.31 -30.64 26.78
N GLY A 512 -19.83 -31.76 27.29
CA GLY A 512 -21.19 -32.19 27.01
C GLY A 512 -22.24 -31.48 27.87
N ALA A 513 -23.38 -31.15 27.26
CA ALA A 513 -24.60 -30.73 27.92
C ALA A 513 -25.80 -31.45 27.28
N LEU A 514 -26.95 -31.46 27.97
CA LEU A 514 -28.20 -31.85 27.31
C LEU A 514 -28.48 -30.87 26.17
N ALA A 515 -28.98 -31.35 25.02
CA ALA A 515 -29.29 -30.49 23.89
C ALA A 515 -30.23 -29.33 24.32
N GLY A 516 -29.82 -28.09 24.08
CA GLY A 516 -30.52 -26.88 24.52
C GLY A 516 -30.34 -26.48 26.00
N GLY A 517 -29.47 -27.17 26.74
CA GLY A 517 -29.08 -26.81 28.10
C GLY A 517 -27.99 -25.74 28.14
N LEU A 518 -28.03 -24.86 29.14
CA LEU A 518 -26.97 -23.87 29.37
C LEU A 518 -25.68 -24.56 29.85
N ILE A 519 -24.58 -24.30 29.15
CA ILE A 519 -23.23 -24.67 29.60
C ILE A 519 -22.79 -23.61 30.63
N PRO A 520 -22.44 -23.99 31.87
CA PRO A 520 -21.95 -23.02 32.86
C PRO A 520 -20.61 -22.43 32.39
N SER A 521 -20.58 -21.12 32.13
CA SER A 521 -19.36 -20.37 31.77
C SER A 521 -18.39 -20.28 32.98
N PRO A 522 -17.05 -20.34 32.78
CA PRO A 522 -16.08 -20.28 33.86
C PRO A 522 -15.62 -18.85 34.21
N PHE A 523 -14.79 -18.81 35.24
CA PHE A 523 -14.07 -17.70 35.85
C PHE A 523 -12.97 -17.04 34.98
N ILE A 524 -12.88 -17.34 33.67
CA ILE A 524 -11.81 -16.87 32.77
C ILE A 524 -12.45 -16.17 31.56
N ALA A 525 -12.11 -14.90 31.33
CA ALA A 525 -12.60 -14.13 30.19
C ALA A 525 -12.22 -14.83 28.86
N GLY A 526 -13.18 -14.91 27.93
CA GLY A 526 -13.01 -15.56 26.64
C GLY A 526 -13.26 -17.09 26.62
N SER A 527 -13.45 -17.74 27.77
CA SER A 527 -13.77 -19.18 27.78
C SER A 527 -15.29 -19.43 27.79
N TRP A 528 -15.72 -20.33 26.91
CA TRP A 528 -17.12 -20.77 26.79
C TRP A 528 -17.39 -22.08 27.54
N LEU A 529 -16.34 -22.72 28.07
CA LEU A 529 -16.38 -24.03 28.71
C LEU A 529 -15.92 -23.95 30.16
N ASN A 530 -16.46 -24.77 31.06
CA ASN A 530 -15.89 -24.89 32.40
C ASN A 530 -14.58 -25.68 32.36
N LEU A 531 -13.45 -24.97 32.25
CA LEU A 531 -12.10 -25.57 32.17
C LEU A 531 -11.69 -26.38 33.41
N LEU A 532 -12.42 -26.30 34.53
CA LEU A 532 -12.18 -27.15 35.70
C LEU A 532 -12.91 -28.49 35.62
N TRP A 533 -13.95 -28.59 34.77
CA TRP A 533 -14.80 -29.77 34.58
C TRP A 533 -14.87 -30.21 33.10
N PRO A 534 -13.74 -30.35 32.37
CA PRO A 534 -13.81 -30.79 30.98
C PRO A 534 -14.24 -32.26 30.91
N ALA A 535 -15.19 -32.53 30.02
CA ALA A 535 -15.63 -33.88 29.70
C ALA A 535 -15.32 -34.12 28.23
N VAL A 536 -14.20 -34.83 28.02
CA VAL A 536 -13.57 -35.26 26.75
C VAL A 536 -12.34 -34.41 26.37
N ILE A 537 -11.16 -35.05 26.47
CA ILE A 537 -9.86 -34.59 25.97
C ILE A 537 -9.51 -35.49 24.80
N LEU A 538 -9.34 -34.92 23.61
CA LEU A 538 -9.26 -35.65 22.35
C LEU A 538 -7.80 -35.94 21.97
N ASP A 539 -7.16 -36.78 22.77
CA ASP A 539 -5.97 -37.54 22.38
C ASP A 539 -6.43 -38.99 22.29
N GLY A 540 -6.44 -39.57 21.09
CA GLY A 540 -6.80 -40.97 20.84
C GLY A 540 -5.93 -42.01 21.57
N THR A 541 -5.01 -41.58 22.45
CA THR A 541 -4.22 -42.41 23.34
C THR A 541 -4.23 -41.84 24.76
N THR A 542 -4.65 -42.65 25.73
CA THR A 542 -4.81 -42.25 27.13
C THR A 542 -3.48 -42.07 27.89
N ASN A 543 -2.54 -41.22 27.45
CA ASN A 543 -1.25 -41.00 28.11
C ASN A 543 -0.94 -39.52 28.40
N PHE A 544 -1.19 -39.11 29.64
CA PHE A 544 -1.09 -37.77 30.23
C PHE A 544 0.30 -37.05 30.24
N VAL A 545 1.28 -37.41 29.39
CA VAL A 545 2.68 -37.00 29.65
C VAL A 545 3.49 -36.47 28.47
N ALA A 546 2.91 -36.16 27.31
CA ALA A 546 3.70 -35.52 26.26
C ALA A 546 2.92 -34.44 25.47
N PRO A 547 3.40 -33.18 25.44
CA PRO A 547 2.89 -32.21 24.48
C PRO A 547 3.08 -32.77 23.07
N VAL A 548 2.03 -32.72 22.25
CA VAL A 548 2.14 -33.01 20.82
C VAL A 548 2.82 -31.79 20.20
N ASN A 549 4.14 -31.84 20.06
CA ASN A 549 4.85 -30.89 19.21
C ASN A 549 4.40 -31.11 17.77
N LEU A 550 3.83 -30.06 17.17
CA LEU A 550 3.34 -30.10 15.80
C LEU A 550 4.24 -29.18 14.95
N PRO A 551 4.87 -29.70 13.89
CA PRO A 551 5.60 -28.85 12.95
C PRO A 551 4.61 -27.94 12.20
N GLY A 552 5.08 -26.77 11.73
CA GLY A 552 4.24 -25.69 11.20
C GLY A 552 3.21 -26.10 10.14
N GLY A 553 2.01 -25.52 10.21
CA GLY A 553 0.88 -25.77 9.28
C GLY A 553 -0.46 -26.16 9.92
N GLY A 554 -0.68 -25.91 11.22
CA GLY A 554 -1.89 -26.31 11.94
C GLY A 554 -1.91 -27.82 12.27
N SER A 555 -2.94 -28.31 12.95
CA SER A 555 -3.12 -29.76 13.12
C SER A 555 -4.56 -30.17 13.26
N SER A 556 -4.84 -31.37 12.75
CA SER A 556 -6.19 -31.90 12.65
C SER A 556 -6.33 -33.27 13.31
N ALA A 557 -7.55 -33.53 13.79
CA ALA A 557 -7.96 -34.78 14.37
C ALA A 557 -9.35 -35.16 13.84
N SER A 558 -9.59 -36.46 13.68
CA SER A 558 -10.91 -36.98 13.28
C SER A 558 -11.43 -37.95 14.33
N LEU A 559 -12.70 -37.83 14.68
CA LEU A 559 -13.32 -38.53 15.80
C LEU A 559 -14.65 -39.12 15.39
N VAL A 560 -14.88 -40.39 15.73
CA VAL A 560 -16.17 -41.02 15.47
C VAL A 560 -17.12 -40.72 16.64
N VAL A 561 -18.31 -40.21 16.35
CA VAL A 561 -19.34 -39.91 17.35
C VAL A 561 -19.83 -41.21 17.99
N PRO A 562 -19.64 -41.41 19.32
CA PRO A 562 -20.12 -42.61 20.00
C PRO A 562 -21.65 -42.68 20.02
N SER A 563 -22.18 -43.89 19.88
CA SER A 563 -23.64 -44.13 19.88
C SER A 563 -24.37 -43.78 21.18
N GLY A 564 -23.64 -43.60 22.29
CA GLY A 564 -24.21 -43.21 23.58
C GLY A 564 -24.43 -41.70 23.76
N LEU A 565 -24.05 -40.86 22.79
CA LEU A 565 -24.13 -39.39 22.90
C LEU A 565 -25.37 -38.78 22.23
N ALA A 566 -26.28 -39.61 21.70
CA ALA A 566 -27.55 -39.16 21.15
C ALA A 566 -28.33 -38.26 22.13
N GLY A 567 -28.74 -37.07 21.67
CA GLY A 567 -29.48 -36.08 22.47
C GLY A 567 -28.62 -35.14 23.32
N PHE A 568 -27.29 -35.20 23.17
CA PHE A 568 -26.36 -34.27 23.81
C PHE A 568 -25.85 -33.21 22.81
N SER A 569 -25.53 -32.04 23.33
CA SER A 569 -24.71 -31.02 22.67
C SER A 569 -23.30 -31.05 23.25
N ILE A 570 -22.28 -30.94 22.42
CA ILE A 570 -20.87 -30.92 22.84
C ILE A 570 -20.27 -29.61 22.36
N ALA A 571 -19.91 -28.71 23.27
CA ALA A 571 -19.14 -27.52 22.93
C ALA A 571 -17.64 -27.84 22.96
N ILE A 572 -16.90 -27.32 21.99
CA ILE A 572 -15.48 -27.56 21.76
C ILE A 572 -14.75 -26.22 21.66
N GLN A 573 -13.62 -26.08 22.34
CA GLN A 573 -12.77 -24.88 22.30
C GLN A 573 -11.31 -25.28 22.34
N ALA A 574 -10.44 -24.62 21.56
CA ALA A 574 -9.00 -24.84 21.61
C ALA A 574 -8.30 -23.75 22.42
N VAL A 575 -7.18 -24.12 23.04
CA VAL A 575 -6.44 -23.29 23.99
C VAL A 575 -4.95 -23.50 23.80
N THR A 576 -4.18 -22.42 23.80
CA THR A 576 -2.72 -22.44 23.83
C THR A 576 -2.19 -21.58 24.98
N ILE A 577 -0.99 -21.90 25.46
CA ILE A 577 -0.29 -21.12 26.50
C ILE A 577 1.10 -20.79 25.95
N GLY A 578 1.31 -19.54 25.58
CA GLY A 578 2.59 -19.05 25.06
C GLY A 578 3.22 -17.97 25.95
N ALA A 579 4.30 -17.35 25.47
CA ALA A 579 5.00 -16.28 26.18
C ALA A 579 4.11 -15.05 26.49
N GLY A 580 3.06 -14.82 25.68
CA GLY A 580 2.06 -13.76 25.87
C GLY A 580 0.91 -14.10 26.84
N GLY A 581 0.86 -15.33 27.37
CA GLY A 581 -0.21 -15.79 28.25
C GLY A 581 -1.13 -16.83 27.60
N LEU A 582 -2.37 -16.90 28.10
CA LEU A 582 -3.40 -17.85 27.68
C LEU A 582 -4.18 -17.27 26.48
N THR A 583 -4.23 -18.00 25.37
CA THR A 583 -5.03 -17.66 24.19
C THR A 583 -6.10 -18.73 23.97
N LEU A 584 -7.32 -18.31 23.65
CA LEU A 584 -8.51 -19.15 23.50
C LEU A 584 -9.13 -18.90 22.12
N THR A 585 -9.61 -19.94 21.45
CA THR A 585 -10.42 -19.79 20.21
C THR A 585 -11.87 -19.46 20.54
N GLU A 586 -12.70 -19.08 19.57
CA GLU A 586 -14.16 -19.26 19.71
C GLU A 586 -14.55 -20.74 19.94
N ALA A 587 -15.77 -20.99 20.44
CA ALA A 587 -16.28 -22.33 20.71
C ALA A 587 -17.25 -22.82 19.65
N HIS A 588 -17.11 -24.09 19.26
CA HIS A 588 -17.98 -24.77 18.29
C HIS A 588 -18.86 -25.80 19.00
N GLU A 589 -20.16 -25.84 18.71
CA GLU A 589 -21.13 -26.81 19.20
C GLU A 589 -21.38 -27.94 18.19
N LEU A 590 -21.33 -29.19 18.68
CA LEU A 590 -21.79 -30.38 17.99
C LEU A 590 -23.07 -30.90 18.64
N THR A 591 -24.19 -30.78 17.93
CA THR A 591 -25.48 -31.34 18.36
C THR A 591 -25.59 -32.77 17.87
N VAL A 592 -25.56 -33.73 18.80
CA VAL A 592 -25.62 -35.16 18.46
C VAL A 592 -27.08 -35.59 18.29
N VAL A 593 -27.48 -35.77 17.04
CA VAL A 593 -28.83 -36.19 16.64
C VAL A 593 -28.92 -37.73 16.60
N ASN A 594 -30.14 -38.26 16.80
CA ASN A 594 -30.41 -39.70 16.77
C ASN A 594 -30.30 -40.30 15.37
#